data_AF-A0A1I7RZV6-F1
#
_entry.id   AF-A0A1I7RZV6-F1
#
_cell.length_a   1.000
_cell.length_b   1.000
_cell.length_c   1.000
_cell.angle_alpha   90.00
_cell.angle_beta   90.00
_cell.angle_gamma   90.00
#
_symmetry.space_group_name_H-M   'P 1'
#
loop_
_entity.id
_entity.type
_entity.pdbx_description
1 polymer ?
#
loop_
_entity_poly.entity_id
_entity_poly.type
_entity_poly.pdbx_seq_one_letter_code
_entity_poly.pdbx_strand_id
1 'polypeptide(L)' 'MDWKLNKDIWMRILNNMNDFYGTCQLALSHKFLYKMVGIDFKKLCLDNKLFRLPGESWSDVVFDGFLQK' A
#
# COMPACT_ATOMS: atom_id res chain seq x y z
N MET A 1 22.63 17.86 1.46
CA MET A 1 23.01 16.56 0.87
C MET A 1 21.80 15.66 1.06
N ASP A 2 21.04 15.39 -0.01
CA ASP A 2 19.81 14.61 0.10
C ASP A 2 20.13 13.13 0.05
N TRP A 3 20.23 12.51 1.22
CA TRP A 3 20.36 11.06 1.29
C TRP A 3 18.99 10.42 1.05
N LYS A 4 18.89 9.59 0.01
CA LYS A 4 17.68 8.83 -0.31
C LYS A 4 18.02 7.35 -0.41
N LEU A 5 17.24 6.53 0.29
CA LEU A 5 17.27 5.08 0.18
C LEU A 5 16.90 4.64 -1.25
N ASN A 6 17.61 3.64 -1.76
CA ASN A 6 17.32 3.03 -3.05
C ASN A 6 15.93 2.35 -3.02
N LYS A 7 15.22 2.39 -4.16
CA LYS A 7 13.97 1.68 -4.41
C LYS A 7 14.01 0.22 -3.97
N ASP A 8 15.10 -0.50 -4.24
CA ASP A 8 15.19 -1.93 -3.90
C ASP A 8 15.20 -2.18 -2.39
N ILE A 9 15.80 -1.25 -1.64
CA ILE A 9 15.81 -1.32 -0.17
C ILE A 9 14.42 -1.02 0.38
N TRP A 10 13.74 -0.02 -0.18
CA TRP A 10 12.34 0.26 0.16
C TRP A 10 11.44 -0.96 -0.09
N MET A 11 11.57 -1.62 -1.23
CA MET A 11 10.82 -2.84 -1.53
C MET A 11 11.08 -3.94 -0.50
N ARG A 12 12.33 -4.13 -0.08
CA ARG A 12 12.66 -5.09 0.98
C ARG A 12 12.04 -4.71 2.33
N ILE A 13 12.01 -3.43 2.69
CA ILE A 13 11.36 -2.96 3.92
C ILE A 13 9.86 -3.25 3.85
N LEU A 14 9.21 -2.85 2.75
CA LEU A 14 7.78 -3.06 2.53
C LEU A 14 7.39 -4.54 2.59
N ASN A 15 8.17 -5.42 1.96
CA ASN A 15 7.91 -6.86 1.95
C ASN A 15 8.09 -7.53 3.33
N ASN A 16 8.80 -6.90 4.26
CA ASN A 16 8.96 -7.39 5.63
C ASN A 16 7.93 -6.77 6.60
N MET A 17 7.14 -5.79 6.16
CA MET A 17 6.03 -5.29 6.96
C MET A 17 4.85 -6.24 6.87
N ASN A 18 4.55 -6.91 7.98
CA ASN A 18 3.35 -7.75 8.10
C ASN A 18 2.08 -6.92 8.32
N ASP A 19 2.20 -5.60 8.49
CA ASP A 19 1.07 -4.71 8.67
C ASP A 19 0.61 -4.14 7.32
N PHE A 20 -0.53 -4.67 6.87
CA PHE A 20 -1.25 -4.18 5.71
C PHE A 20 -1.55 -2.67 5.81
N TYR A 21 -2.06 -2.22 6.95
CA TYR A 21 -2.55 -0.84 7.08
C TYR A 21 -1.41 0.17 7.18
N GLY A 22 -0.32 -0.16 7.88
CA GLY A 22 0.90 0.64 7.88
C GLY A 22 1.49 0.80 6.48
N THR A 23 1.48 -0.28 5.67
CA THR A 23 1.89 -0.22 4.25
C THR A 23 1.00 0.72 3.44
N CYS A 24 -0.32 0.67 3.67
CA CYS A 24 -1.28 1.55 3.02
C CYS A 24 -1.09 3.02 3.41
N GLN A 25 -0.92 3.31 4.70
CA GLN A 25 -0.66 4.68 5.19
C GLN A 25 0.64 5.25 4.61
N LEU A 26 1.69 4.44 4.50
CA LEU A 26 2.94 4.83 3.85
C LEU A 26 2.76 5.13 2.36
N ALA A 27 1.98 4.31 1.66
CA ALA A 27 1.64 4.55 0.25
C ALA A 27 0.84 5.85 0.08
N LEU A 28 -0.14 6.12 0.94
CA LEU A 28 -1.01 7.30 0.86
C LEU A 28 -0.30 8.60 1.27
N SER A 29 0.66 8.53 2.20
CA SER A 29 1.38 9.70 2.71
C SER A 29 2.48 10.21 1.78
N HIS A 30 2.96 9.40 0.82
CA HIS A 30 4.11 9.79 0.00
C HIS A 30 4.03 9.29 -1.45
N LYS A 31 4.02 10.22 -2.42
CA LYS A 31 3.86 9.93 -3.87
C LYS A 31 4.86 8.91 -4.44
N PHE A 32 6.10 8.90 -3.95
CA PHE A 32 7.10 7.89 -4.34
C PHE A 32 6.73 6.49 -3.86
N LEU A 33 6.27 6.36 -2.61
CA LEU A 33 5.84 5.08 -2.04
C LEU A 33 4.54 4.63 -2.68
N TYR A 34 3.60 5.54 -2.96
CA TYR A 34 2.40 5.25 -3.75
C TYR A 34 2.73 4.58 -5.08
N LYS A 35 3.65 5.16 -5.85
CA LYS A 35 4.07 4.58 -7.15
C LYS A 35 4.76 3.23 -7.01
N MET A 36 5.48 3.02 -5.91
CA MET A 36 6.20 1.78 -5.64
C MET A 36 5.23 0.67 -5.23
N VAL A 37 4.36 0.96 -4.27
CA VAL A 37 3.38 0.04 -3.71
C VAL A 37 2.27 -0.25 -4.72
N GLY A 38 1.85 0.69 -5.57
CA GLY A 38 0.65 0.57 -6.42
C GLY A 38 0.53 -0.71 -7.28
N ILE A 39 1.64 -1.29 -7.76
CA ILE A 39 1.62 -2.58 -8.49
C ILE A 39 1.36 -3.75 -7.53
N ASP A 40 2.03 -3.74 -6.38
CA ASP A 40 1.85 -4.74 -5.31
C ASP A 40 0.59 -4.49 -4.47
N PHE A 41 0.01 -3.30 -4.53
CA PHE A 41 -1.12 -2.87 -3.70
C PHE A 41 -2.38 -3.66 -4.02
N LYS A 42 -2.64 -3.89 -5.31
CA LYS A 42 -3.72 -4.75 -5.77
C LYS A 42 -3.55 -6.16 -5.21
N LYS A 43 -2.34 -6.73 -5.34
CA LYS A 43 -2.05 -8.08 -4.86
C LYS A 43 -2.24 -8.15 -3.34
N LEU A 44 -1.71 -7.16 -2.63
CA LEU A 44 -1.81 -7.03 -1.18
C LEU A 44 -3.26 -6.94 -0.69
N CYS A 45 -4.13 -6.18 -1.38
CA CYS A 45 -5.55 -6.13 -1.07
C CYS A 45 -6.22 -7.50 -1.27
N LEU A 46 -5.93 -8.18 -2.38
CA LEU A 46 -6.48 -9.50 -2.67
C LEU A 46 -6.01 -10.55 -1.65
N ASP A 47 -4.73 -10.52 -1.25
CA ASP A 47 -4.17 -11.40 -0.21
C ASP A 47 -4.85 -11.15 1.15
N ASN A 48 -5.34 -9.94 1.40
CA ASN A 48 -6.13 -9.57 2.59
C ASN A 48 -7.66 -9.71 2.40
N LYS A 49 -8.11 -10.37 1.33
CA LYS A 49 -9.54 -10.59 1.02
C LYS A 49 -10.35 -9.30 0.87
N LEU A 50 -9.71 -8.23 0.42
CA LEU A 50 -10.34 -6.95 0.10
C LEU A 50 -10.63 -6.89 -1.41
N PHE A 51 -11.89 -6.61 -1.75
CA PHE A 51 -12.38 -6.59 -3.12
C PHE A 51 -12.98 -5.23 -3.46
N ARG A 52 -12.76 -4.81 -4.71
CA ARG A 52 -13.18 -3.53 -5.28
C ARG A 52 -14.50 -3.67 -6.02
N LEU A 53 -15.47 -2.80 -5.76
CA LEU A 53 -16.66 -2.67 -6.58
C LEU A 53 -16.37 -1.91 -7.89
N PRO A 54 -17.17 -2.09 -8.94
CA PRO A 54 -17.03 -1.30 -10.17
C PRO A 54 -17.10 0.21 -9.86
N GLY A 55 -16.04 0.95 -10.22
CA GLY A 55 -15.94 2.40 -10.02
C GLY A 55 -15.08 2.83 -8.83
N GLU A 56 -14.80 1.95 -7.86
CA GLU A 56 -13.94 2.28 -6.72
C GLU A 56 -12.45 2.26 -7.09
N SER A 57 -11.64 3.05 -6.41
CA SER A 57 -10.19 2.91 -6.41
C SER A 57 -9.75 1.91 -5.32
N TRP A 58 -8.57 1.33 -5.44
CA TRP A 58 -8.05 0.45 -4.39
C TRP A 58 -7.82 1.17 -3.06
N SER A 59 -7.57 2.48 -3.09
CA SER A 59 -7.48 3.28 -1.86
C SER A 59 -8.81 3.33 -1.12
N ASP A 60 -9.93 3.43 -1.84
CA ASP A 60 -11.28 3.48 -1.24
C ASP A 60 -11.57 2.17 -0.50
N VAL A 61 -11.25 1.04 -1.14
CA VAL A 61 -11.41 -0.31 -0.56
C VAL A 61 -10.65 -0.46 0.78
N VAL A 62 -9.45 0.11 0.88
CA VAL A 62 -8.66 0.05 2.12
C VAL A 62 -9.23 0.95 3.20
N PHE A 63 -9.68 2.15 2.84
CA PHE A 63 -10.34 3.06 3.79
C PHE A 63 -11.61 2.44 4.37
N ASP A 64 -12.45 1.84 3.53
CA ASP A 64 -13.70 1.20 3.96
C ASP A 64 -13.42 -0.04 4.81
N GLY A 65 -12.44 -0.86 4.42
CA GLY A 65 -12.01 -2.03 5.21
C GLY A 65 -11.33 -1.68 6.55
N PHE A 66 -10.88 -0.43 6.74
CA PHE A 66 -10.40 0.06 8.02
C PHE A 66 -11.55 0.48 8.95
N LEU A 67 -12.59 1.11 8.42
CA LEU A 67 -13.74 1.59 9.20
C LEU A 67 -14.67 0.47 9.69
N GLN A 68 -14.59 -0.73 9.09
CA GLN A 68 -15.43 -1.88 9.45
C GLN A 68 -14.85 -2.76 10.59
N LYS A 69 -13.68 -2.43 11.14
CA LYS A 69 -13.08 -3.09 12.32
C LYS A 69 -13.32 -2.30 13.60
#